data_AF-A0A0L0K485-F1
#
_entry.id   AF-A0A0L0K485-F1
#
_cell.length_a   1.000
_cell.length_b   1.000
_cell.length_c   1.000
_cell.angle_alpha   90.00
_cell.angle_beta   90.00
_cell.angle_gamma   90.00
#
_symmetry.space_group_name_H-M   'P 1'
#
loop_
_entity.id
_entity.type
_entity.pdbx_description
1 polymer ?
#
loop_
_entity_poly.entity_id
_entity_poly.type
_entity_poly.pdbx_seq_one_letter_code
_entity_poly.pdbx_strand_id
1 'polypeptide(L)'
;MPRWLPRAMVLALALIGLFQLGTWAFHQLLGLLLNILIAFFLALAVEPAVSWMASYGMRRGLATFLVFLGLLVAVAGFITLLGSMLAGQIVKMVDGFPQYLDSVIHWINTSFHTELKRVDIQEGLLHSEWLKKYAQNSAAGVLDVSAQVLGGLFQLLTIALFSFYFAADGPRLRRGLCSVLPPAKQAEVLRAWEIAVDKTGGYLYSRGLMALISGIAHYILLQVLEIPYAPVLGLWVGVVSQFIPTLGTYLAGALPMLIAFTVDPWYALWVLVFVVVYQQFENYMLQPKLTSRTVDIHPAVAFGSVIAGTALLGAVGALISIPAVATLQAFLGAYVKRYDVTDDPRVQGRPRREEPRGGGGAGLRDVWRRVGARARARGGRG
;
A
#
# COMPACT_ATOMS: atom_id res chain seq x y z
N MET A 1 -29.46 25.12 -55.04
CA MET A 1 -28.90 24.32 -53.93
C MET A 1 -29.39 22.88 -54.06
N PRO A 2 -28.52 21.87 -53.89
CA PRO A 2 -28.95 20.47 -53.96
C PRO A 2 -29.92 20.13 -52.81
N ARG A 3 -31.01 19.41 -53.11
CA ARG A 3 -32.04 19.04 -52.12
C ARG A 3 -31.55 18.10 -51.01
N TRP A 4 -30.42 17.43 -51.22
CA TRP A 4 -29.79 16.54 -50.23
C TRP A 4 -28.98 17.29 -49.17
N LEU A 5 -28.52 18.51 -49.48
CA LEU A 5 -27.63 19.31 -48.63
C LEU A 5 -28.27 19.70 -47.28
N PRO A 6 -29.52 20.20 -47.19
CA PRO A 6 -30.13 20.48 -45.88
C PRO A 6 -30.38 19.22 -45.04
N ARG A 7 -30.70 18.07 -45.66
CA ARG A 7 -30.86 16.81 -44.93
C ARG A 7 -29.52 16.29 -44.39
N ALA A 8 -28.46 16.39 -45.19
CA ALA A 8 -27.11 16.04 -44.77
C ALA A 8 -26.61 16.96 -43.63
N MET A 9 -26.90 18.27 -43.71
CA MET A 9 -26.55 19.21 -42.65
C MET A 9 -27.29 18.94 -41.35
N VAL A 10 -28.59 18.64 -41.40
CA VAL A 10 -29.38 18.28 -40.20
C VAL A 10 -28.85 16.98 -39.58
N LEU A 11 -28.55 15.95 -40.38
CA LEU A 11 -27.96 14.71 -39.89
C LEU A 11 -26.57 14.92 -39.28
N ALA A 12 -25.72 15.73 -39.91
CA ALA A 12 -24.40 16.05 -39.39
C ALA A 12 -24.47 16.83 -38.07
N LEU A 13 -25.35 17.84 -37.96
CA LEU A 13 -25.58 18.58 -36.72
C LEU A 13 -26.18 17.70 -35.63
N ALA A 14 -27.10 16.79 -35.97
CA ALA A 14 -27.66 15.84 -35.02
C ALA A 14 -26.60 14.85 -34.50
N LEU A 15 -25.73 14.34 -35.37
CA LEU A 15 -24.60 13.49 -34.97
C LEU A 15 -23.61 14.23 -34.08
N ILE A 16 -23.26 15.48 -34.41
CA ILE A 16 -22.38 16.31 -33.58
C ILE A 16 -23.05 16.61 -32.23
N GLY A 17 -24.34 16.96 -32.23
CA GLY A 17 -25.10 17.19 -31.00
C GLY A 17 -25.17 15.96 -30.11
N LEU A 18 -25.43 14.78 -30.70
CA LEU A 18 -25.43 13.50 -29.98
C LEU A 18 -24.05 13.15 -29.44
N PHE A 19 -22.98 13.40 -30.22
CA PHE A 19 -21.60 13.21 -29.77
C PHE A 19 -21.26 14.13 -28.59
N GLN A 20 -21.60 15.43 -28.68
CA GLN A 20 -21.37 16.41 -27.61
C GLN A 20 -22.19 16.11 -26.35
N LEU A 21 -23.43 15.67 -26.51
CA LEU A 21 -24.27 15.25 -25.37
C LEU A 21 -23.72 13.97 -24.73
N GLY A 22 -23.24 13.03 -25.55
CA GLY A 22 -22.58 11.80 -25.10
C GLY A 22 -21.28 12.09 -24.35
N THR A 23 -20.42 12.98 -24.87
CA THR A 23 -19.18 13.36 -24.19
C THR A 23 -19.48 14.14 -22.91
N TRP A 24 -20.42 15.07 -22.90
CA TRP A 24 -20.84 15.78 -21.68
C TRP A 24 -21.36 14.81 -20.62
N ALA A 25 -22.27 13.91 -20.98
CA ALA A 25 -22.81 12.90 -20.07
C ALA A 25 -21.70 11.98 -19.54
N PHE A 26 -20.77 11.55 -20.40
CA PHE A 26 -19.62 10.74 -20.00
C PHE A 26 -18.73 11.45 -18.99
N HIS A 27 -18.43 12.74 -19.17
CA HIS A 27 -17.62 13.51 -18.21
C HIS A 27 -18.33 13.66 -16.86
N GLN A 28 -19.65 13.88 -16.85
CA GLN A 28 -20.40 13.97 -15.58
C GLN A 28 -20.54 12.62 -14.87
N LEU A 29 -20.63 11.53 -15.63
CA LEU A 29 -20.70 10.18 -15.07
C LEU A 29 -19.33 9.59 -14.73
N LEU A 30 -18.23 10.17 -15.22
CA LEU A 30 -16.88 9.65 -14.99
C LEU A 30 -16.59 9.54 -13.50
N GLY A 31 -16.93 10.55 -12.70
CA GLY A 31 -16.74 10.51 -11.25
C GLY A 31 -17.52 9.38 -10.57
N LEU A 32 -18.77 9.14 -10.99
CA LEU A 32 -19.58 8.02 -10.50
C LEU A 32 -18.98 6.68 -10.92
N LEU A 33 -18.55 6.55 -12.17
CA LEU A 33 -17.96 5.33 -12.72
C LEU A 33 -16.64 4.97 -12.01
N LEU A 34 -15.83 5.98 -11.68
CA LEU A 34 -14.63 5.83 -10.85
C LEU A 34 -14.97 5.39 -9.42
N ASN A 35 -15.99 5.98 -8.79
CA ASN A 35 -16.45 5.54 -7.47
C ASN A 35 -16.98 4.08 -7.49
N ILE A 36 -17.72 3.70 -8.53
CA ILE A 36 -18.18 2.32 -8.74
C ILE A 36 -17.00 1.37 -8.95
N LEU A 37 -15.98 1.78 -9.69
CA LEU A 37 -14.76 1.00 -9.90
C LEU A 37 -14.02 0.79 -8.57
N ILE A 38 -13.84 1.84 -7.78
CA ILE A 38 -13.27 1.76 -6.43
C ILE A 38 -14.09 0.80 -5.56
N ALA A 39 -15.42 0.96 -5.55
CA ALA A 39 -16.33 0.14 -4.78
C ALA A 39 -16.24 -1.35 -5.17
N PHE A 40 -16.10 -1.63 -6.46
CA PHE A 40 -15.89 -2.97 -6.99
C PHE A 40 -14.59 -3.59 -6.48
N PHE A 41 -13.48 -2.86 -6.53
CA PHE A 41 -12.21 -3.35 -5.96
C PHE A 41 -12.26 -3.55 -4.45
N LEU A 42 -12.92 -2.64 -3.73
CA LEU A 42 -13.16 -2.78 -2.30
C LEU A 42 -14.04 -4.00 -1.99
N ALA A 43 -14.99 -4.34 -2.87
CA ALA A 43 -15.82 -5.53 -2.72
C ALA A 43 -14.98 -6.81 -2.93
N LEU A 44 -14.14 -6.85 -3.98
CA LEU A 44 -13.20 -7.96 -4.21
C LEU A 44 -12.22 -8.16 -3.05
N ALA A 45 -11.78 -7.05 -2.46
CA ALA A 45 -10.91 -7.01 -1.28
C ALA A 45 -11.55 -7.64 -0.04
N VAL A 46 -12.83 -7.38 0.18
CA VAL A 46 -13.61 -7.84 1.34
C VAL A 46 -14.21 -9.24 1.12
N GLU A 47 -14.35 -9.68 -0.14
CA GLU A 47 -14.94 -10.98 -0.51
C GLU A 47 -14.32 -12.21 0.22
N PRO A 48 -13.00 -12.34 0.43
CA PRO A 48 -12.44 -13.46 1.20
C PRO A 48 -12.97 -13.50 2.64
N ALA A 49 -13.10 -12.35 3.30
CA ALA A 49 -13.63 -12.28 4.66
C ALA A 49 -15.13 -12.59 4.70
N VAL A 50 -15.89 -12.08 3.72
CA VAL A 50 -17.34 -12.35 3.58
C VAL A 50 -17.59 -13.83 3.26
N SER A 51 -16.85 -14.42 2.33
CA SER A 51 -16.96 -15.83 1.96
C SER A 51 -16.54 -16.77 3.09
N TRP A 52 -15.49 -16.42 3.84
CA TRP A 52 -15.09 -17.14 5.05
C TRP A 52 -16.24 -17.17 6.07
N MET A 53 -16.85 -16.03 6.41
CA MET A 53 -18.00 -16.01 7.32
C MET A 53 -19.24 -16.71 6.76
N ALA A 54 -19.50 -16.59 5.45
CA ALA A 54 -20.61 -17.28 4.80
C ALA A 54 -20.41 -18.80 4.80
N SER A 55 -19.16 -19.29 4.77
CA SER A 55 -18.84 -20.72 4.84
C SER A 55 -19.22 -21.37 6.19
N TYR A 56 -19.30 -20.56 7.27
CA TYR A 56 -19.82 -20.99 8.57
C TYR A 56 -21.37 -20.95 8.67
N GLY A 57 -22.07 -20.75 7.55
CA GLY A 57 -23.54 -20.76 7.50
C GLY A 57 -24.21 -19.39 7.67
N MET A 58 -23.45 -18.30 7.74
CA MET A 58 -24.02 -16.96 7.85
C MET A 58 -24.61 -16.47 6.52
N ARG A 59 -25.76 -15.78 6.55
CA ARG A 59 -26.34 -15.12 5.37
C ARG A 59 -25.35 -14.09 4.83
N ARG A 60 -25.06 -14.13 3.52
CA ARG A 60 -24.09 -13.22 2.86
C ARG A 60 -24.30 -11.73 3.17
N GLY A 61 -25.55 -11.28 3.27
CA GLY A 61 -25.85 -9.90 3.67
C GLY A 61 -25.36 -9.54 5.08
N LEU A 62 -25.53 -10.44 6.05
CA LEU A 62 -25.02 -10.26 7.42
C LEU A 62 -23.49 -10.36 7.47
N ALA A 63 -22.90 -11.31 6.73
CA ALA A 63 -21.45 -11.40 6.57
C ALA A 63 -20.86 -10.09 6.03
N THR A 64 -21.44 -9.56 4.97
CA THR A 64 -20.99 -8.29 4.39
C THR A 64 -21.15 -7.14 5.38
N PHE A 65 -22.29 -7.05 6.05
CA PHE A 65 -22.52 -6.02 7.07
C PHE A 65 -21.49 -6.06 8.20
N LEU A 66 -21.17 -7.24 8.73
CA LEU A 66 -20.18 -7.39 9.80
C LEU A 66 -18.76 -7.02 9.34
N VAL A 67 -18.34 -7.37 8.11
CA VAL A 67 -17.03 -6.91 7.62
C VAL A 67 -16.98 -5.40 7.49
N PHE A 68 -17.99 -4.78 6.88
CA PHE A 68 -18.03 -3.33 6.71
C PHE A 68 -18.10 -2.60 8.06
N LEU A 69 -18.87 -3.13 9.01
CA LEU A 69 -18.91 -2.60 10.38
C LEU A 69 -17.54 -2.72 11.05
N GLY A 70 -16.87 -3.88 10.95
CA GLY A 70 -15.52 -4.08 11.47
C GLY A 70 -14.51 -3.12 10.84
N LEU A 71 -14.56 -2.92 9.52
CA LEU A 71 -13.72 -1.96 8.81
C LEU A 71 -13.99 -0.53 9.26
N LEU A 72 -15.26 -0.13 9.40
CA LEU A 72 -15.65 1.18 9.88
C LEU A 72 -15.15 1.43 11.30
N VAL A 73 -15.35 0.48 12.21
CA VAL A 73 -14.86 0.57 13.60
C VAL A 73 -13.33 0.65 13.64
N ALA A 74 -12.63 -0.16 12.83
CA ALA A 74 -11.17 -0.13 12.75
C ALA A 74 -10.65 1.23 12.26
N VAL A 75 -11.24 1.78 11.19
CA VAL A 75 -10.85 3.08 10.63
C VAL A 75 -11.20 4.22 11.58
N ALA A 76 -12.41 4.25 12.13
CA ALA A 76 -12.83 5.28 13.08
C ALA A 76 -12.00 5.22 14.37
N GLY A 77 -11.73 4.01 14.88
CA GLY A 77 -10.85 3.77 16.02
C GLY A 77 -9.42 4.27 15.75
N PHE A 78 -8.86 3.95 14.58
CA PHE A 78 -7.54 4.45 14.18
C PHE A 78 -7.48 5.98 14.12
N ILE A 79 -8.45 6.61 13.45
CA ILE A 79 -8.51 8.08 13.30
C ILE A 79 -8.69 8.77 14.65
N THR A 80 -9.55 8.25 15.53
CA THR A 80 -9.80 8.84 16.85
C THR A 80 -8.59 8.69 17.79
N LEU A 81 -7.96 7.51 17.81
CA LEU A 81 -6.75 7.27 18.62
C LEU A 81 -5.60 8.15 18.14
N LEU A 82 -5.36 8.21 16.83
CA LEU A 82 -4.32 9.03 16.25
C LEU A 82 -4.61 10.52 16.44
N GLY A 83 -5.84 10.97 16.18
CA GLY A 83 -6.24 12.37 16.31
C GLY A 83 -6.11 12.89 17.74
N SER A 84 -6.56 12.11 18.73
CA SER A 84 -6.40 12.47 20.15
C SER A 84 -4.94 12.49 20.60
N MET A 85 -4.14 11.52 20.14
CA MET A 85 -2.70 11.48 20.38
C MET A 85 -1.99 12.69 19.79
N LEU A 86 -2.21 13.00 18.50
CA LEU A 86 -1.59 14.12 17.81
C LEU A 86 -2.00 15.46 18.43
N ALA A 87 -3.28 15.64 18.76
CA ALA A 87 -3.75 16.84 19.45
C ALA A 87 -3.03 17.05 20.79
N GLY A 88 -2.93 15.99 21.60
CA GLY A 88 -2.20 16.02 22.88
C GLY A 88 -0.71 16.35 22.70
N GLN A 89 -0.07 15.80 21.67
CA GLN A 89 1.33 16.08 21.39
C GLN A 89 1.57 17.51 20.90
N ILE A 90 0.72 18.03 20.02
CA ILE A 90 0.82 19.40 19.51
C ILE A 90 0.69 20.39 20.68
N VAL A 91 -0.27 20.19 21.58
CA VAL A 91 -0.41 21.04 22.78
C VAL A 91 0.85 21.00 23.63
N LYS A 92 1.37 19.80 23.95
CA LYS A 92 2.63 19.65 24.71
C LYS A 92 3.83 20.27 24.02
N MET A 93 3.92 20.18 22.69
CA MET A 93 5.00 20.79 21.92
C MET A 93 4.91 22.31 21.94
N VAL A 94 3.72 22.89 21.79
CA VAL A 94 3.50 24.34 21.83
C VAL A 94 3.78 24.89 23.22
N ASP A 95 3.24 24.26 24.26
CA ASP A 95 3.42 24.69 25.66
C ASP A 95 4.86 24.49 26.14
N GLY A 96 5.48 23.37 25.74
CA GLY A 96 6.86 23.02 26.10
C GLY A 96 7.92 23.60 25.17
N PHE A 97 7.54 24.31 24.11
CA PHE A 97 8.46 24.80 23.07
C PHE A 97 9.67 25.57 23.63
N PRO A 98 9.52 26.48 24.63
CA PRO A 98 10.67 27.15 25.22
C PRO A 98 11.64 26.15 25.86
N GLN A 99 11.14 25.20 26.64
CA GLN A 99 11.95 24.23 27.38
C GLN A 99 12.66 23.23 26.45
N TYR A 100 12.03 22.84 25.34
CA TYR A 100 12.68 22.02 24.31
C TYR A 100 13.83 22.77 23.63
N LEU A 101 13.63 24.06 23.30
CA LEU A 101 14.71 24.89 22.76
C LEU A 101 15.88 24.98 23.74
N ASP A 102 15.62 25.15 25.04
CA ASP A 102 16.69 25.16 26.05
C ASP A 102 17.42 23.84 26.13
N SER A 103 16.70 22.73 26.10
CA SER A 103 17.28 21.39 26.20
C SER A 103 18.14 21.06 24.98
N VAL A 104 17.70 21.44 23.77
CA VAL A 104 18.47 21.26 22.53
C VAL A 104 19.70 22.18 22.50
N ILE A 105 19.55 23.47 22.85
CA ILE A 105 20.68 24.41 22.93
C ILE A 105 21.70 23.91 23.96
N HIS A 106 21.24 23.45 25.12
CA HIS A 106 22.10 22.89 26.15
C HIS A 106 22.81 21.62 25.66
N TRP A 107 22.09 20.68 25.03
CA TRP A 107 22.69 19.46 24.48
C TRP A 107 23.74 19.77 23.41
N ILE A 108 23.47 20.71 22.48
CA ILE A 108 24.43 21.12 21.44
C ILE A 108 25.65 21.78 22.08
N ASN A 109 25.44 22.73 23.00
CA ASN A 109 26.53 23.45 23.65
C ASN A 109 27.41 22.49 24.47
N THR A 110 26.82 21.47 25.09
CA THR A 110 27.56 20.49 25.91
C THR A 110 28.25 19.42 25.05
N SER A 111 27.63 19.00 23.93
CA SER A 111 28.16 17.93 23.06
C SER A 111 29.17 18.43 22.05
N PHE A 112 29.01 19.66 21.55
CA PHE A 112 29.85 20.26 20.50
C PHE A 112 30.68 21.44 20.99
N HIS A 113 30.65 21.78 22.28
CA HIS A 113 31.38 22.90 22.89
C HIS A 113 31.10 24.27 22.20
N THR A 114 29.84 24.51 21.83
CA THR A 114 29.37 25.76 21.21
C THR A 114 28.73 26.69 22.24
N GLU A 115 28.60 27.99 21.95
CA GLU A 115 27.82 28.95 22.75
C GLU A 115 26.63 29.52 21.96
N LEU A 116 25.63 28.68 21.65
CA LEU A 116 24.37 29.14 21.08
C LEU A 116 23.51 29.84 22.15
N LYS A 117 23.00 31.04 21.85
CA LYS A 117 22.08 31.80 22.73
C LYS A 117 20.65 31.81 22.18
N ARG A 118 19.69 31.79 23.11
CA ARG A 118 18.24 31.74 22.84
C ARG A 118 17.69 32.93 22.03
N VAL A 119 18.34 34.10 22.13
CA VAL A 119 17.90 35.37 21.54
C VAL A 119 17.98 35.36 20.00
N ASP A 120 18.97 34.69 19.40
CA ASP A 120 19.14 34.64 17.94
C ASP A 120 18.11 33.73 17.22
N ILE A 121 17.44 32.83 17.96
CA ILE A 121 16.51 31.83 17.42
C ILE A 121 15.04 32.27 17.57
N GLN A 122 14.71 33.00 18.65
CA GLN A 122 13.35 33.47 18.92
C GLN A 122 12.89 34.57 17.94
N GLU A 123 13.76 35.47 17.50
CA GLU A 123 13.39 36.52 16.54
C GLU A 123 13.04 35.96 15.16
N GLY A 124 13.69 34.88 14.71
CA GLY A 124 13.43 34.24 13.41
C GLY A 124 12.18 33.36 13.34
N LEU A 125 11.77 32.72 14.45
CA LEU A 125 10.64 31.79 14.49
C LEU A 125 9.29 32.48 14.78
N LEU A 126 9.27 33.49 15.67
CA LEU A 126 8.03 34.18 16.06
C LEU A 126 7.55 35.23 15.03
N HIS A 127 8.46 35.72 14.17
CA HIS A 127 8.12 36.59 13.03
C HIS A 127 7.86 35.84 11.73
N SER A 128 7.91 34.52 11.77
CA SER A 128 7.83 33.71 10.56
C SER A 128 6.43 33.80 9.94
N GLU A 129 6.35 34.36 8.73
CA GLU A 129 5.08 34.59 8.02
C GLU A 129 4.25 33.31 7.87
N TRP A 130 4.89 32.14 7.79
CA TRP A 130 4.17 30.86 7.63
C TRP A 130 3.26 30.55 8.83
N LEU A 131 3.67 30.89 10.05
CA LEU A 131 2.88 30.59 11.26
C LEU A 131 1.67 31.53 11.38
N LYS A 132 1.85 32.82 11.07
CA LYS A 132 0.75 33.79 10.97
C LYS A 132 -0.22 33.44 9.83
N LYS A 133 0.30 33.06 8.66
CA LYS A 133 -0.50 32.67 7.49
C LYS A 133 -1.24 31.35 7.71
N TYR A 134 -0.67 30.40 8.46
CA TYR A 134 -1.33 29.16 8.87
C TYR A 134 -2.46 29.43 9.88
N ALA A 135 -2.22 30.28 10.88
CA ALA A 135 -3.24 30.70 11.85
C ALA A 135 -4.37 31.50 11.20
N GLN A 136 -4.06 32.41 10.26
CA GLN A 136 -5.03 33.21 9.52
C GLN A 136 -5.84 32.39 8.50
N ASN A 137 -5.21 31.44 7.80
CA ASN A 137 -5.89 30.53 6.87
C ASN A 137 -6.78 29.50 7.59
N SER A 138 -6.51 29.21 8.87
CA SER A 138 -7.34 28.31 9.69
C SER A 138 -8.68 28.95 10.09
N ALA A 139 -8.76 30.28 10.17
CA ALA A 139 -9.97 30.99 10.59
C ALA A 139 -10.97 31.25 9.45
N ALA A 140 -10.51 31.32 8.19
CA ALA A 140 -11.35 31.63 7.02
C ALA A 140 -12.02 30.39 6.38
N GLY A 141 -11.64 29.17 6.76
CA GLY A 141 -12.00 27.93 6.05
C GLY A 141 -13.16 27.11 6.62
N VAL A 142 -13.89 27.56 7.65
CA VAL A 142 -14.86 26.70 8.35
C VAL A 142 -16.04 26.27 7.45
N LEU A 143 -16.51 27.16 6.56
CA LEU A 143 -17.61 26.86 5.63
C LEU A 143 -17.16 25.99 4.43
N ASP A 144 -15.94 26.21 3.91
CA ASP A 144 -15.39 25.39 2.81
C ASP A 144 -14.99 23.98 3.29
N VAL A 145 -14.45 23.86 4.50
CA VAL A 145 -14.13 22.57 5.12
C VAL A 145 -15.40 21.76 5.36
N SER A 146 -16.50 22.38 5.78
CA SER A 146 -17.76 21.66 6.01
C SER A 146 -18.40 21.16 4.71
N ALA A 147 -18.36 21.93 3.63
CA ALA A 147 -18.80 21.46 2.31
C ALA A 147 -17.94 20.30 1.77
N GLN A 148 -16.61 20.37 1.94
CA GLN A 148 -15.69 19.29 1.55
C GLN A 148 -15.88 18.03 2.39
N VAL A 149 -16.10 18.17 3.70
CA VAL A 149 -16.37 17.04 4.61
C VAL A 149 -17.68 16.36 4.24
N LEU A 150 -18.75 17.13 3.99
CA LEU A 150 -20.03 16.58 3.55
C LEU A 150 -19.92 15.89 2.18
N GLY A 151 -19.22 16.49 1.22
CA GLY A 151 -18.96 15.89 -0.08
C GLY A 151 -18.16 14.59 0.02
N GLY A 152 -17.09 14.59 0.84
CA GLY A 152 -16.29 13.41 1.11
C GLY A 152 -17.06 12.30 1.82
N LEU A 153 -17.94 12.65 2.78
CA LEU A 153 -18.82 11.70 3.45
C LEU A 153 -19.79 11.06 2.45
N PHE A 154 -20.40 11.85 1.57
CA PHE A 154 -21.30 11.32 0.54
C PHE A 154 -20.57 10.42 -0.45
N GLN A 155 -19.34 10.78 -0.84
CA GLN A 155 -18.48 9.94 -1.68
C GLN A 155 -18.14 8.61 -0.99
N LEU A 156 -17.71 8.66 0.27
CA LEU A 156 -17.40 7.46 1.06
C LEU A 156 -18.64 6.58 1.24
N LEU A 157 -19.80 7.17 1.55
CA LEU A 157 -21.06 6.45 1.67
C LEU A 157 -21.44 5.77 0.35
N THR A 158 -21.27 6.48 -0.78
CA THR A 158 -21.53 5.94 -2.12
C THR A 158 -20.63 4.73 -2.40
N ILE A 159 -19.32 4.87 -2.17
CA ILE A 159 -18.35 3.78 -2.36
C ILE A 159 -18.70 2.59 -1.45
N ALA A 160 -18.97 2.85 -0.17
CA ALA A 160 -19.32 1.83 0.80
C ALA A 160 -20.62 1.10 0.43
N LEU A 161 -21.64 1.83 -0.02
CA LEU A 161 -22.94 1.27 -0.41
C LEU A 161 -22.81 0.38 -1.64
N PHE A 162 -22.16 0.85 -2.71
CA PHE A 162 -21.93 0.03 -3.91
C PHE A 162 -21.07 -1.20 -3.60
N SER A 163 -20.04 -1.02 -2.77
CA SER A 163 -19.15 -2.11 -2.38
C SER A 163 -19.88 -3.16 -1.53
N PHE A 164 -20.76 -2.72 -0.63
CA PHE A 164 -21.67 -3.57 0.13
C PHE A 164 -22.60 -4.36 -0.80
N TYR A 165 -23.25 -3.72 -1.76
CA TYR A 165 -24.13 -4.42 -2.71
C TYR A 165 -23.35 -5.44 -3.55
N PHE A 166 -22.16 -5.06 -4.06
CA PHE A 166 -21.33 -5.97 -4.85
C PHE A 166 -20.84 -7.18 -4.04
N ALA A 167 -20.46 -7.02 -2.78
CA ALA A 167 -20.04 -8.12 -1.93
C ALA A 167 -21.22 -9.00 -1.47
N ALA A 168 -22.32 -8.38 -1.05
CA ALA A 168 -23.51 -9.08 -0.58
C ALA A 168 -24.16 -9.92 -1.70
N ASP A 169 -24.36 -9.31 -2.87
CA ASP A 169 -24.98 -9.93 -4.05
C ASP A 169 -23.97 -10.46 -5.07
N GLY A 170 -22.69 -10.65 -4.69
CA GLY A 170 -21.63 -11.15 -5.56
C GLY A 170 -22.02 -12.35 -6.45
N PRO A 171 -22.69 -13.40 -5.92
CA PRO A 171 -23.15 -14.53 -6.74
C PRO A 171 -24.21 -14.16 -7.78
N ARG A 172 -25.10 -13.21 -7.47
CA ARG A 172 -26.11 -12.71 -8.41
C ARG A 172 -25.47 -11.85 -9.48
N LEU A 173 -24.53 -10.99 -9.11
CA LEU A 173 -23.76 -10.17 -10.05
C LEU A 173 -22.99 -11.07 -11.03
N ARG A 174 -22.31 -12.09 -10.52
CA ARG A 174 -21.58 -13.08 -11.32
C ARG A 174 -22.50 -13.83 -12.29
N ARG A 175 -23.69 -14.25 -11.83
CA ARG A 175 -24.70 -14.89 -12.69
C ARG A 175 -25.23 -13.95 -13.76
N GLY A 176 -25.50 -12.69 -13.41
CA GLY A 176 -25.95 -11.66 -14.35
C GLY A 176 -24.92 -11.43 -15.46
N LEU A 177 -23.64 -11.25 -15.09
CA LEU A 177 -22.54 -11.11 -16.04
C LEU A 177 -22.38 -12.35 -16.96
N CYS A 178 -22.55 -13.56 -16.43
CA CYS A 178 -22.47 -14.77 -17.23
C CYS A 178 -23.68 -14.97 -18.14
N SER A 179 -24.86 -14.48 -17.76
CA SER A 179 -26.11 -14.68 -18.50
C SER A 179 -26.14 -14.02 -19.87
N VAL A 180 -25.33 -12.97 -20.08
CA VAL A 180 -25.21 -12.27 -21.37
C VAL A 180 -24.10 -12.84 -22.26
N LEU A 181 -23.37 -13.86 -21.79
CA LEU A 181 -22.22 -14.43 -22.49
C LEU A 181 -22.53 -15.83 -23.05
N PRO A 182 -21.98 -16.19 -24.22
CA PRO A 182 -22.04 -17.57 -24.72
C PRO A 182 -21.42 -18.56 -23.72
N PRO A 183 -21.93 -19.80 -23.62
CA PRO A 183 -21.45 -20.80 -22.64
C PRO A 183 -19.93 -21.02 -22.66
N ALA A 184 -19.31 -20.99 -23.84
CA ALA A 184 -17.86 -21.14 -24.01
C ALA A 184 -17.04 -20.05 -23.28
N LYS A 185 -17.60 -18.84 -23.11
CA LYS A 185 -16.94 -17.69 -22.47
C LYS A 185 -17.27 -17.54 -20.99
N GLN A 186 -18.31 -18.20 -20.49
CA GLN A 186 -18.69 -18.13 -19.08
C GLN A 186 -17.59 -18.70 -18.17
N ALA A 187 -16.98 -19.83 -18.55
CA ALA A 187 -15.89 -20.44 -17.78
C ALA A 187 -14.65 -19.53 -17.68
N GLU A 188 -14.29 -18.84 -18.76
CA GLU A 188 -13.17 -17.89 -18.78
C GLU A 188 -13.43 -16.71 -17.82
N VAL A 189 -14.63 -16.13 -17.85
CA VAL A 189 -14.99 -14.99 -16.98
C VAL A 189 -15.07 -15.40 -15.50
N LEU A 190 -15.64 -16.57 -15.20
CA LEU A 190 -15.68 -17.11 -13.84
C LEU A 190 -14.27 -17.33 -13.29
N ARG A 191 -13.38 -17.93 -14.09
CA ARG A 191 -11.98 -18.14 -13.70
C ARG A 191 -11.27 -16.81 -13.44
N ALA A 192 -11.49 -15.82 -14.30
CA ALA A 192 -10.85 -14.52 -14.15
C ALA A 192 -11.39 -13.74 -12.93
N TRP A 193 -12.67 -13.89 -12.61
CA TRP A 193 -13.27 -13.39 -11.37
C TRP A 193 -12.61 -14.00 -10.12
N GLU A 194 -12.46 -15.33 -10.08
CA GLU A 194 -11.82 -16.02 -8.96
C GLU A 194 -10.37 -15.57 -8.79
N ILE A 195 -9.62 -15.45 -9.90
CA ILE A 195 -8.26 -14.90 -9.87
C ILE A 195 -8.27 -13.48 -9.30
N ALA A 196 -9.19 -12.61 -9.72
CA ALA A 196 -9.27 -11.23 -9.22
C ALA A 196 -9.51 -11.18 -7.69
N VAL A 197 -10.41 -12.04 -7.19
CA VAL A 197 -10.70 -12.18 -5.75
C VAL A 197 -9.46 -12.69 -5.00
N ASP A 198 -8.84 -13.77 -5.47
CA ASP A 198 -7.68 -14.37 -4.80
C ASP A 198 -6.47 -13.44 -4.78
N LYS A 199 -6.22 -12.73 -5.90
CA LYS A 199 -5.11 -11.77 -6.02
C LYS A 199 -5.33 -10.53 -5.16
N THR A 200 -6.53 -9.94 -5.21
CA THR A 200 -6.85 -8.74 -4.43
C THR A 200 -6.91 -9.06 -2.94
N GLY A 201 -7.66 -10.09 -2.59
CA GLY A 201 -7.86 -10.57 -1.23
C GLY A 201 -6.56 -11.03 -0.58
N GLY A 202 -5.78 -11.85 -1.29
CA GLY A 202 -4.49 -12.32 -0.79
C GLY A 202 -3.47 -11.18 -0.63
N TYR A 203 -3.43 -10.20 -1.55
CA TYR A 203 -2.57 -9.02 -1.40
C TYR A 203 -2.93 -8.22 -0.14
N LEU A 204 -4.22 -7.93 0.08
CA LEU A 204 -4.69 -7.22 1.27
C LEU A 204 -4.47 -8.00 2.57
N TYR A 205 -4.69 -9.32 2.55
CA TYR A 205 -4.39 -10.18 3.68
C TYR A 205 -2.90 -10.14 4.04
N SER A 206 -2.03 -10.24 3.03
CA SER A 206 -0.58 -10.15 3.20
C SER A 206 -0.18 -8.81 3.82
N ARG A 207 -0.76 -7.70 3.31
CA ARG A 207 -0.51 -6.34 3.81
C ARG A 207 -1.02 -6.13 5.23
N GLY A 208 -2.22 -6.64 5.55
CA GLY A 208 -2.77 -6.59 6.90
C GLY A 208 -1.94 -7.39 7.91
N LEU A 209 -1.47 -8.58 7.52
CA LEU A 209 -0.60 -9.40 8.37
C LEU A 209 0.77 -8.74 8.58
N MET A 210 1.37 -8.17 7.52
CA MET A 210 2.59 -7.37 7.65
C MET A 210 2.39 -6.14 8.53
N ALA A 211 1.23 -5.47 8.43
CA ALA A 211 0.92 -4.30 9.22
C ALA A 211 0.84 -4.65 10.70
N LEU A 212 0.26 -5.81 11.02
CA LEU A 212 0.20 -6.33 12.37
C LEU A 212 1.60 -6.69 12.91
N ILE A 213 2.42 -7.39 12.13
CA ILE A 213 3.80 -7.75 12.53
C ILE A 213 4.65 -6.48 12.74
N SER A 214 4.60 -5.56 11.78
CA SER A 214 5.30 -4.27 11.85
C SER A 214 4.83 -3.45 13.05
N GLY A 215 3.52 -3.36 13.26
CA GLY A 215 2.97 -2.59 14.36
C GLY A 215 3.34 -3.15 15.73
N ILE A 216 3.32 -4.47 15.89
CA ILE A 216 3.77 -5.13 17.13
C ILE A 216 5.28 -4.93 17.34
N ALA A 217 6.10 -5.10 16.30
CA ALA A 217 7.54 -4.93 16.39
C ALA A 217 7.92 -3.50 16.82
N HIS A 218 7.29 -2.49 16.20
CA HIS A 218 7.50 -1.09 16.58
C HIS A 218 6.91 -0.76 17.94
N TYR A 219 5.74 -1.31 18.29
CA TYR A 219 5.18 -1.16 19.63
C TYR A 219 6.16 -1.65 20.71
N ILE A 220 6.73 -2.84 20.54
CA ILE A 220 7.69 -3.41 21.51
C ILE A 220 8.91 -2.49 21.65
N LEU A 221 9.49 -2.02 20.55
CA LEU A 221 10.62 -1.07 20.60
C LEU A 221 10.25 0.19 21.36
N LEU A 222 9.15 0.85 20.96
CA LEU A 222 8.73 2.12 21.54
C LEU A 222 8.40 1.98 23.02
N GLN A 223 7.84 0.84 23.43
CA GLN A 223 7.55 0.52 24.82
C GLN A 223 8.84 0.31 25.63
N VAL A 224 9.85 -0.36 25.06
CA VAL A 224 11.16 -0.55 25.70
C VAL A 224 11.91 0.77 25.89
N LEU A 225 11.75 1.71 24.96
CA LEU A 225 12.30 3.06 25.05
C LEU A 225 11.42 4.02 25.88
N GLU A 226 10.34 3.52 26.47
CA GLU A 226 9.37 4.29 27.27
C GLU A 226 8.78 5.51 26.52
N ILE A 227 8.67 5.41 25.20
CA ILE A 227 8.15 6.49 24.35
C ILE A 227 6.63 6.61 24.56
N PRO A 228 6.12 7.84 24.81
CA PRO A 228 4.70 8.04 25.03
C PRO A 228 3.89 7.62 23.80
N TYR A 229 2.68 7.09 24.05
CA TYR A 229 1.77 6.61 23.00
C TYR A 229 2.32 5.46 22.14
N ALA A 230 3.26 4.67 22.66
CA ALA A 230 3.82 3.50 21.96
C ALA A 230 2.78 2.61 21.25
N PRO A 231 1.61 2.25 21.83
CA PRO A 231 0.59 1.46 21.12
C PRO A 231 0.02 2.15 19.87
N VAL A 232 -0.26 3.45 19.97
CA VAL A 232 -0.83 4.25 18.86
C VAL A 232 0.20 4.45 17.77
N LEU A 233 1.46 4.73 18.16
CA LEU A 233 2.58 4.88 17.23
C LEU A 233 2.95 3.56 16.55
N GLY A 234 2.95 2.44 17.27
CA GLY A 234 3.14 1.12 16.68
C GLY A 234 2.06 0.81 15.65
N LEU A 235 0.78 1.03 15.99
CA LEU A 235 -0.33 0.87 15.06
C LEU A 235 -0.19 1.79 13.83
N TRP A 236 0.17 3.06 14.02
CA TRP A 236 0.48 4.01 12.95
C TRP A 236 1.56 3.45 12.03
N VAL A 237 2.70 3.00 12.58
CA VAL A 237 3.80 2.48 11.78
C VAL A 237 3.37 1.26 10.98
N GLY A 238 2.67 0.32 11.63
CA GLY A 238 2.15 -0.88 11.00
C GLY A 238 1.24 -0.58 9.81
N VAL A 239 0.24 0.27 9.99
CA VAL A 239 -0.73 0.59 8.93
C VAL A 239 -0.06 1.40 7.80
N VAL A 240 0.65 2.47 8.14
CA VAL A 240 1.19 3.40 7.14
C VAL A 240 2.32 2.77 6.33
N SER A 241 3.18 1.96 6.96
CA SER A 241 4.27 1.26 6.26
C SER A 241 3.76 0.33 5.17
N GLN A 242 2.62 -0.34 5.40
CA GLN A 242 2.10 -1.34 4.48
C GLN A 242 1.19 -0.77 3.39
N PHE A 243 0.40 0.25 3.70
CA PHE A 243 -0.60 0.78 2.77
C PHE A 243 -0.14 1.99 1.97
N ILE A 244 1.02 2.59 2.29
CA ILE A 244 1.70 3.59 1.46
C ILE A 244 2.88 2.94 0.73
N PRO A 245 2.81 2.72 -0.59
CA PRO A 245 3.89 2.08 -1.34
C PRO A 245 5.20 2.88 -1.33
N THR A 246 6.33 2.17 -1.45
CA THR A 246 7.72 2.65 -1.62
C THR A 246 8.33 3.52 -0.53
N LEU A 247 7.56 4.46 0.03
CA LEU A 247 8.01 5.40 1.05
C LEU A 247 7.31 5.18 2.39
N GLY A 248 6.35 4.25 2.44
CA GLY A 248 5.50 4.02 3.60
C GLY A 248 6.29 3.87 4.89
N THR A 249 7.25 2.96 4.97
CA THR A 249 7.99 2.72 6.22
C THR A 249 8.79 3.93 6.68
N TYR A 250 9.39 4.68 5.77
CA TYR A 250 10.15 5.89 6.11
C TYR A 250 9.24 7.02 6.60
N LEU A 251 8.12 7.24 5.90
CA LEU A 251 7.09 8.21 6.32
C LEU A 251 6.44 7.81 7.65
N ALA A 252 6.18 6.52 7.81
CA ALA A 252 5.58 5.94 9.00
C ALA A 252 6.50 6.07 10.21
N GLY A 253 7.79 5.78 10.04
CA GLY A 253 8.82 5.88 11.09
C GLY A 253 9.19 7.32 11.47
N ALA A 254 8.94 8.30 10.61
CA ALA A 254 9.23 9.70 10.89
C ALA A 254 8.46 10.23 12.11
N LEU A 255 7.18 9.86 12.26
CA LEU A 255 6.35 10.32 13.38
C LEU A 255 6.87 9.79 14.73
N PRO A 256 7.03 8.47 14.97
CA PRO A 256 7.62 7.97 16.22
C PRO A 256 9.02 8.51 16.49
N MET A 257 9.84 8.71 15.46
CA MET A 257 11.17 9.31 15.60
C MET A 257 11.10 10.75 16.12
N LEU A 258 10.17 11.55 15.59
CA LEU A 258 9.93 12.92 16.07
C LEU A 258 9.46 12.92 17.53
N ILE A 259 8.57 12.00 17.91
CA ILE A 259 8.12 11.87 19.29
C ILE A 259 9.29 11.44 20.20
N ALA A 260 10.08 10.45 19.78
CA ALA A 260 11.25 9.99 20.52
C ALA A 260 12.27 11.11 20.74
N PHE A 261 12.47 11.97 19.75
CA PHE A 261 13.37 13.12 19.82
C PHE A 261 12.97 14.12 20.92
N THR A 262 11.67 14.25 21.21
CA THR A 262 11.21 15.09 22.32
C THR A 262 11.52 14.52 23.69
N VAL A 263 11.79 13.22 23.79
CA VAL A 263 12.17 12.56 25.05
C VAL A 263 13.69 12.58 25.22
N ASP A 264 14.41 12.04 24.25
CA ASP A 264 15.88 12.00 24.21
C ASP A 264 16.33 11.94 22.73
N PRO A 265 17.25 12.83 22.27
CA PRO A 265 17.79 12.77 20.91
C PRO A 265 18.37 11.40 20.54
N TRP A 266 18.92 10.67 21.49
CA TRP A 266 19.49 9.33 21.28
C TRP A 266 18.40 8.28 21.05
N TYR A 267 17.21 8.44 21.62
CA TYR A 267 16.08 7.54 21.35
C TYR A 267 15.59 7.67 19.92
N ALA A 268 15.58 8.89 19.36
CA ALA A 268 15.28 9.09 17.95
C ALA A 268 16.26 8.33 17.03
N LEU A 269 17.54 8.31 17.39
CA LEU A 269 18.56 7.54 16.66
C LEU A 269 18.29 6.03 16.75
N TRP A 270 17.95 5.50 17.93
CA TRP A 270 17.59 4.09 18.08
C TRP A 270 16.33 3.71 17.29
N VAL A 271 15.31 4.57 17.28
CA VAL A 271 14.11 4.38 16.46
C VAL A 271 14.47 4.37 14.98
N LEU A 272 15.30 5.31 14.51
CA LEU A 272 15.78 5.33 13.12
C LEU A 272 16.52 4.03 12.75
N VAL A 273 17.47 3.61 13.57
CA VAL A 273 18.24 2.38 13.35
C VAL A 273 17.30 1.17 13.28
N PHE A 274 16.35 1.07 14.21
CA PHE A 274 15.38 -0.01 14.21
C PHE A 274 14.50 0.00 12.95
N VAL A 275 13.96 1.14 12.54
CA VAL A 275 13.15 1.27 11.32
C VAL A 275 13.93 0.78 10.10
N VAL A 276 15.21 1.16 9.99
CA VAL A 276 16.08 0.73 8.88
C VAL A 276 16.34 -0.77 8.92
N VAL A 277 16.68 -1.32 10.09
CA VAL A 277 16.96 -2.76 10.27
C VAL A 277 15.69 -3.59 10.03
N TYR A 278 14.57 -3.17 10.60
CA TYR A 278 13.26 -3.79 10.42
C TYR A 278 12.86 -3.76 8.93
N GLN A 279 13.11 -2.66 8.21
CA GLN A 279 12.85 -2.61 6.77
C GLN A 279 13.66 -3.67 6.00
N GLN A 280 14.92 -3.92 6.37
CA GLN A 280 15.70 -4.98 5.75
C GLN A 280 15.14 -6.35 6.08
N PHE A 281 14.78 -6.59 7.35
CA PHE A 281 14.15 -7.83 7.76
C PHE A 281 12.83 -8.07 7.01
N GLU A 282 11.99 -7.05 6.87
CA GLU A 282 10.74 -7.12 6.13
C GLU A 282 11.00 -7.46 4.65
N ASN A 283 11.91 -6.74 3.99
CA ASN A 283 12.22 -6.94 2.58
C ASN A 283 12.81 -8.33 2.28
N TYR A 284 13.70 -8.85 3.13
CA TYR A 284 14.41 -10.10 2.85
C TYR A 284 13.73 -11.34 3.43
N MET A 285 13.02 -11.22 4.56
CA MET A 285 12.44 -12.38 5.27
C MET A 285 10.92 -12.43 5.17
N LEU A 286 10.21 -11.34 5.47
CA LEU A 286 8.75 -11.36 5.54
C LEU A 286 8.12 -11.27 4.15
N GLN A 287 8.54 -10.31 3.34
CA GLN A 287 7.95 -10.02 2.04
C GLN A 287 7.98 -11.22 1.08
N PRO A 288 9.10 -11.95 0.93
CA PRO A 288 9.12 -13.14 0.06
C PRO A 288 8.24 -14.27 0.60
N LYS A 289 8.08 -14.41 1.92
CA LYS A 289 7.28 -15.49 2.52
C LYS A 289 5.78 -15.21 2.46
N LEU A 290 5.37 -13.95 2.64
CA LEU A 290 3.97 -13.55 2.71
C LEU A 290 3.40 -13.16 1.34
N THR A 291 4.19 -12.56 0.44
CA THR A 291 3.69 -11.99 -0.83
C THR A 291 4.00 -12.83 -2.09
N SER A 292 4.91 -13.82 -2.02
CA SER A 292 5.35 -14.59 -3.20
C SER A 292 4.24 -15.33 -3.96
N ARG A 293 3.10 -15.62 -3.32
CA ARG A 293 1.97 -16.30 -3.97
C ARG A 293 0.90 -15.34 -4.50
N THR A 294 0.91 -14.08 -4.07
CA THR A 294 -0.20 -13.17 -4.26
C THR A 294 -0.01 -12.23 -5.45
N VAL A 295 1.14 -11.61 -5.68
CA VAL A 295 1.31 -10.70 -6.83
C VAL A 295 2.73 -10.80 -7.41
N ASP A 296 2.86 -11.37 -8.61
CA ASP A 296 4.12 -11.45 -9.35
C ASP A 296 4.14 -10.37 -10.45
N ILE A 297 4.37 -9.12 -10.03
CA ILE A 297 4.46 -7.96 -10.92
C ILE A 297 5.88 -7.40 -10.85
N HIS A 298 6.44 -7.06 -12.01
CA HIS A 298 7.74 -6.40 -12.08
C HIS A 298 7.73 -5.08 -11.27
N PRO A 299 8.74 -4.79 -10.43
CA PRO A 299 8.73 -3.63 -9.53
C PRO A 299 8.44 -2.29 -10.23
N ALA A 300 8.98 -2.08 -11.43
CA ALA A 300 8.72 -0.86 -12.21
C ALA A 300 7.23 -0.71 -12.61
N VAL A 301 6.55 -1.83 -12.92
CA VAL A 301 5.12 -1.82 -13.26
C VAL A 301 4.29 -1.53 -12.01
N ALA A 302 4.63 -2.14 -10.87
CA ALA A 302 3.97 -1.85 -9.60
C ALA A 302 4.16 -0.39 -9.16
N PHE A 303 5.36 0.17 -9.32
CA PHE A 303 5.63 1.57 -9.01
C PHE A 303 4.87 2.52 -9.95
N GLY A 304 4.96 2.28 -11.26
CA GLY A 304 4.22 3.06 -12.25
C GLY A 304 2.70 2.99 -12.06
N SER A 305 2.17 1.83 -11.66
CA SER A 305 0.75 1.67 -11.38
C SER A 305 0.30 2.47 -10.17
N VAL A 306 1.12 2.52 -9.11
CA VAL A 306 0.82 3.33 -7.93
C VAL A 306 0.75 4.81 -8.31
N ILE A 307 1.75 5.33 -9.05
CA ILE A 307 1.76 6.72 -9.50
C ILE A 307 0.52 7.03 -10.36
N ALA A 308 0.21 6.16 -11.33
CA ALA A 308 -0.96 6.32 -12.18
C ALA A 308 -2.26 6.27 -11.36
N GLY A 309 -2.37 5.33 -10.42
CA GLY A 309 -3.50 5.20 -9.50
C GLY A 309 -3.68 6.44 -8.63
N THR A 310 -2.58 6.97 -8.07
CA THR A 310 -2.59 8.22 -7.30
C THR A 310 -3.07 9.40 -8.14
N ALA A 311 -2.58 9.52 -9.38
CA ALA A 311 -3.00 10.60 -10.28
C ALA A 311 -4.48 10.53 -10.65
N LEU A 312 -5.04 9.33 -10.79
CA LEU A 312 -6.43 9.13 -11.22
C LEU A 312 -7.44 9.19 -10.06
N LEU A 313 -7.12 8.60 -8.91
CA LEU A 313 -8.07 8.35 -7.82
C LEU A 313 -7.50 8.71 -6.44
N GLY A 314 -6.38 9.44 -6.38
CA GLY A 314 -5.72 9.83 -5.13
C GLY A 314 -5.25 8.64 -4.30
N ALA A 315 -5.35 8.76 -2.97
CA ALA A 315 -4.89 7.73 -2.04
C ALA A 315 -5.55 6.37 -2.28
N VAL A 316 -6.83 6.36 -2.68
CA VAL A 316 -7.58 5.13 -2.96
C VAL A 316 -7.05 4.42 -4.20
N GLY A 317 -6.70 5.16 -5.26
CA GLY A 317 -6.07 4.59 -6.45
C GLY A 317 -4.69 4.03 -6.18
N ALA A 318 -3.91 4.68 -5.33
CA ALA A 318 -2.59 4.18 -4.91
C ALA A 318 -2.71 2.78 -4.28
N LEU A 319 -3.65 2.62 -3.36
CA LEU A 319 -3.92 1.38 -2.62
C LEU A 319 -4.35 0.23 -3.54
N ILE A 320 -5.24 0.53 -4.49
CA ILE A 320 -5.90 -0.47 -5.35
C ILE A 320 -5.08 -0.76 -6.63
N SER A 321 -4.15 0.11 -7.00
CA SER A 321 -3.37 0.03 -8.24
C SER A 321 -2.69 -1.32 -8.48
N ILE A 322 -2.04 -1.88 -7.46
CA ILE A 322 -1.28 -3.14 -7.57
C ILE A 322 -2.24 -4.31 -7.83
N PRO A 323 -3.30 -4.55 -7.03
CA PRO A 323 -4.34 -5.52 -7.36
C PRO A 323 -5.00 -5.31 -8.72
N ALA A 324 -5.27 -4.06 -9.09
CA ALA A 324 -5.89 -3.74 -10.37
C ALA A 324 -5.01 -4.15 -11.55
N VAL A 325 -3.71 -3.83 -11.49
CA VAL A 325 -2.76 -4.23 -12.52
C VAL A 325 -2.50 -5.74 -12.49
N ALA A 326 -2.45 -6.37 -11.32
CA ALA A 326 -2.32 -7.83 -11.21
C ALA A 326 -3.48 -8.53 -11.92
N THR A 327 -4.70 -8.04 -11.66
CA THR A 327 -5.92 -8.56 -12.26
C THR A 327 -5.91 -8.33 -13.76
N LEU A 328 -5.62 -7.11 -14.20
CA LEU A 328 -5.54 -6.77 -15.63
C LEU A 328 -4.49 -7.64 -16.36
N GLN A 329 -3.32 -7.83 -15.77
CA GLN A 329 -2.26 -8.67 -16.33
C GLN A 329 -2.69 -10.15 -16.42
N ALA A 330 -3.42 -10.66 -15.42
CA ALA A 330 -3.97 -12.01 -15.45
C ALA A 330 -5.04 -12.19 -16.54
N PHE A 331 -5.93 -11.21 -16.70
CA PHE A 331 -6.93 -11.19 -17.77
C PHE A 331 -6.26 -11.14 -19.15
N LEU A 332 -5.28 -10.25 -19.33
CA LEU A 332 -4.53 -10.13 -20.58
C LEU A 332 -3.74 -11.40 -20.87
N GLY A 333 -3.10 -12.02 -19.86
CA GLY A 333 -2.39 -13.28 -20.01
C GLY A 333 -3.28 -14.47 -20.39
N ALA A 334 -4.57 -14.44 -20.04
CA ALA A 334 -5.54 -15.45 -20.47
C ALA A 334 -5.94 -15.31 -21.96
N TYR A 335 -5.87 -14.09 -22.51
CA TYR A 335 -6.22 -13.79 -23.91
C TYR A 335 -5.01 -13.75 -24.84
N VAL A 336 -3.83 -13.36 -24.33
CA VAL A 336 -2.59 -13.26 -25.09
C VAL A 336 -1.90 -14.63 -25.09
N LYS A 337 -1.86 -15.27 -26.26
CA LYS A 337 -1.10 -16.50 -26.47
C LYS A 337 0.38 -16.19 -26.26
N ARG A 338 0.94 -16.60 -25.12
CA ARG A 338 2.37 -16.49 -24.84
C ARG A 338 3.09 -17.48 -25.76
N TYR A 339 3.80 -16.99 -26.76
CA TYR A 339 4.67 -17.81 -27.59
C TYR A 339 5.98 -18.02 -26.83
N ASP A 340 6.51 -19.24 -26.86
CA ASP A 340 7.85 -19.49 -26.35
C ASP A 340 8.82 -18.57 -27.08
N VAL A 341 9.61 -17.83 -26.29
CA VAL A 341 10.60 -16.94 -26.86
C VAL A 341 11.70 -17.82 -27.45
N THR A 342 11.97 -17.65 -28.74
CA THR A 342 13.04 -18.36 -29.44
C THR A 342 14.33 -18.23 -28.62
N ASP A 343 15.06 -19.34 -28.41
CA ASP A 343 16.34 -19.39 -27.70
C ASP A 343 17.42 -18.60 -28.46
N ASP A 344 17.32 -17.28 -28.44
CA ASP A 344 18.31 -16.36 -28.98
C ASP A 344 19.29 -15.97 -27.85
N PRO A 345 20.61 -16.08 -28.08
CA PRO A 345 21.64 -15.65 -27.12
C PRO A 345 21.52 -14.19 -26.67
N ARG A 346 20.76 -13.34 -27.36
CA ARG A 346 20.48 -11.95 -26.99
C ARG A 346 19.37 -11.81 -25.96
N VAL A 347 18.46 -12.79 -25.88
CA VAL A 347 17.35 -12.84 -24.91
C VAL A 347 17.82 -13.44 -23.59
N GLN A 348 18.71 -14.43 -23.66
CA GLN A 348 19.38 -14.96 -22.48
C GLN A 348 20.45 -13.95 -22.05
N GLY A 349 20.17 -13.14 -21.02
CA GLY A 349 21.20 -12.32 -20.38
C GLY A 349 22.42 -13.19 -20.09
N ARG A 350 23.63 -12.71 -20.43
CA ARG A 350 24.89 -13.48 -20.33
C ARG A 350 24.85 -14.42 -19.13
N PRO A 351 25.03 -15.74 -19.31
CA PRO A 351 25.10 -16.65 -18.19
C PRO A 351 26.09 -16.08 -17.20
N ARG A 352 25.63 -15.80 -15.98
CA ARG A 352 26.51 -15.40 -14.89
C ARG A 352 27.53 -16.52 -14.81
N ARG A 353 28.77 -16.28 -15.24
CA ARG A 353 29.86 -17.25 -15.10
C ARG A 353 29.80 -17.72 -13.66
N GLU A 354 29.39 -18.96 -13.44
CA GLU A 354 29.63 -19.60 -12.16
C GLU A 354 31.15 -19.59 -12.02
N GLU A 355 31.66 -18.66 -11.22
CA GLU A 355 33.00 -18.83 -10.67
C GLU A 355 33.02 -20.22 -10.03
N PRO A 356 34.00 -21.07 -10.37
CA PRO A 356 34.08 -22.39 -9.79
C PRO A 356 34.17 -22.21 -8.27
N ARG A 357 33.06 -22.48 -7.58
CA ARG A 357 33.02 -22.59 -6.12
C ARG A 357 34.16 -23.52 -5.76
N GLY A 358 35.11 -22.97 -5.01
CA GLY A 358 36.41 -23.56 -4.73
C GLY A 358 36.33 -25.07 -4.55
N GLY A 359 37.03 -25.79 -5.44
CA GLY A 359 37.30 -27.21 -5.30
C GLY A 359 38.19 -27.46 -4.08
N GLY A 360 37.61 -27.42 -2.89
CA GLY A 360 38.28 -27.82 -1.63
C GLY A 360 37.95 -29.25 -1.20
N GLY A 361 36.89 -29.86 -1.74
CA GLY A 361 36.37 -31.15 -1.21
C GLY A 361 36.62 -32.38 -2.08
N ALA A 362 36.89 -32.22 -3.38
CA ALA A 362 37.00 -33.35 -4.31
C ALA A 362 38.42 -33.98 -4.34
N GLY A 363 39.47 -33.16 -4.23
CA GLY A 363 40.86 -33.66 -4.27
C GLY A 363 41.26 -34.53 -3.08
N LEU A 364 40.75 -34.24 -1.88
CA LEU A 364 41.08 -35.01 -0.67
C LEU A 364 40.50 -36.44 -0.70
N ARG A 365 39.31 -36.63 -1.30
CA ARG A 365 38.72 -37.97 -1.44
C ARG A 365 39.47 -38.85 -2.42
N ASP A 366 40.03 -38.28 -3.49
CA ASP A 366 40.84 -39.02 -4.45
C ASP A 366 42.25 -39.31 -3.94
N VAL A 367 42.83 -38.42 -3.12
CA VAL A 367 44.12 -38.68 -2.45
C VAL A 367 43.98 -39.81 -1.42
N TRP A 368 42.92 -39.80 -0.61
CA TRP A 368 42.68 -40.88 0.37
C TRP A 368 42.39 -42.23 -0.28
N ARG A 369 41.70 -42.26 -1.44
CA ARG A 369 41.50 -43.50 -2.22
C ARG A 369 42.82 -44.04 -2.79
N ARG A 370 43.73 -43.17 -3.24
CA ARG A 370 45.05 -43.58 -3.76
C ARG A 370 46.00 -44.06 -2.66
N VAL A 371 45.93 -43.48 -1.46
CA VAL A 371 46.72 -43.92 -0.30
C VAL A 371 46.20 -45.25 0.27
N GLY A 372 44.88 -45.43 0.38
CA GLY A 372 44.27 -46.68 0.83
C GLY A 372 44.51 -47.87 -0.11
N ALA A 373 44.57 -47.63 -1.43
CA ALA A 373 44.89 -48.65 -2.42
C ALA A 373 46.36 -49.10 -2.36
N ARG A 374 47.30 -48.21 -2.04
CA ARG A 374 48.73 -48.56 -1.86
C ARG A 374 49.00 -49.32 -0.56
N ALA A 375 48.22 -49.09 0.49
CA ALA A 375 48.36 -49.83 1.74
C ALA A 375 47.89 -51.31 1.61
N ARG A 376 46.82 -51.57 0.83
CA ARG A 376 46.34 -52.94 0.59
C ARG A 376 47.25 -53.77 -0.32
N ALA A 377 48.07 -53.13 -1.16
CA ALA A 377 49.02 -53.83 -2.02
C ALA A 377 50.32 -54.28 -1.30
N ARG A 378 50.59 -53.78 -0.09
CA ARG A 378 51.79 -54.15 0.70
C ARG A 378 51.54 -55.11 1.87
N GLY A 379 50.28 -55.40 2.22
CA GLY A 379 49.92 -56.32 3.31
C GLY A 379 49.67 -57.78 2.90
N GLY A 380 49.92 -58.14 1.64
CA GLY A 380 49.64 -59.47 1.08
C GLY A 380 50.88 -60.34 0.80
N ARG A 381 52.04 -60.01 1.39
CA ARG A 381 53.24 -60.87 1.41
C ARG A 381 53.93 -60.67 2.76
N GLY A 382 53.70 -61.62 3.65
CA GLY A 382 54.25 -61.70 5.00
C GLY A 382 53.64 -62.90 5.68
#